data_AF-A0A6M3X571-F1
#
_entry.id   AF-A0A6M3X571-F1
#
_cell.length_a   1.000
_cell.length_b   1.000
_cell.length_c   1.000
_cell.angle_alpha   90.00
_cell.angle_beta   90.00
_cell.angle_gamma   90.00
#
_symmetry.space_group_name_H-M   'P 1'
#
loop_
_entity.id
_entity.type
_entity.pdbx_description
1 polymer ?
#
loop_
_entity_poly.entity_id
_entity_poly.type
_entity_poly.pdbx_seq_one_letter_code
_entity_poly.pdbx_strand_id
1 'polypeptide(L)' 'MLIPARTDTAYFHNYILGKAEIRFIKGRLKFLDEAGKASMPAPFPSMVVIYRMRINDEEKLRK' A
#
# COMPACT_ATOMS: atom_id res chain seq x y z
N MET A 1 -2.24 3.88 -6.90
CA MET A 1 -1.96 5.05 -6.04
C MET A 1 -0.81 4.72 -5.12
N LEU A 2 0.16 5.62 -4.92
CA LEU A 2 1.25 5.44 -3.95
C LEU A 2 1.06 6.42 -2.79
N ILE A 3 1.11 5.92 -1.57
CA ILE A 3 1.05 6.71 -0.34
C ILE A 3 2.23 6.32 0.56
N PRO A 4 2.75 7.25 1.39
CA PRO A 4 3.82 6.92 2.32
C PRO A 4 3.33 5.83 3.29
N ALA A 5 4.10 4.77 3.47
CA ALA A 5 3.74 3.67 4.34
C ALA A 5 3.82 4.10 5.82
N ARG A 6 2.71 4.64 6.34
CA ARG A 6 2.58 5.16 7.69
C ARG A 6 1.60 4.31 8.47
N THR A 7 2.12 3.51 9.40
CA THR A 7 1.27 2.63 10.24
C THR A 7 0.62 3.39 11.38
N ASP A 8 1.01 4.64 11.63
CA ASP A 8 0.51 5.53 12.68
C ASP A 8 -0.76 6.30 12.30
N THR A 9 -1.19 6.28 11.04
CA THR A 9 -2.28 7.13 10.55
C THR A 9 -3.65 6.46 10.63
N ALA A 10 -4.71 7.28 10.80
CA ALA A 10 -6.09 6.79 10.83
C ALA A 10 -6.46 5.97 9.58
N TYR A 11 -5.99 6.36 8.38
CA TYR A 11 -6.31 5.61 7.17
C TYR A 11 -5.72 4.19 7.20
N PHE A 12 -4.56 3.99 7.82
CA PHE A 12 -3.95 2.67 7.92
C PHE A 12 -4.83 1.74 8.75
N HIS A 13 -5.28 2.20 9.91
CA HIS A 13 -6.19 1.43 10.77
C HIS A 13 -7.58 1.24 10.16
N ASN A 14 -8.11 2.29 9.52
CA ASN A 14 -9.48 2.28 9.02
C ASN A 14 -9.62 1.51 7.70
N TYR A 15 -8.59 1.42 6.87
CA TYR A 15 -8.72 0.85 5.53
C TYR A 15 -7.73 -0.28 5.21
N ILE A 16 -6.61 -0.40 5.93
CA ILE A 16 -5.53 -1.35 5.59
C ILE A 16 -5.46 -2.49 6.61
N LEU A 17 -5.23 -2.14 7.88
CA LEU A 17 -5.01 -3.10 8.96
C LEU A 17 -6.22 -4.03 9.12
N GLY A 18 -5.99 -5.34 9.04
CA GLY A 18 -7.03 -6.38 9.15
C GLY A 18 -8.00 -6.46 7.96
N LYS A 19 -7.87 -5.58 6.96
CA LYS A 19 -8.74 -5.53 5.76
C LYS A 19 -8.03 -5.97 4.48
N ALA A 20 -6.70 -5.97 4.47
CA ALA A 20 -5.88 -6.32 3.33
C ALA A 20 -4.70 -7.22 3.74
N GLU A 21 -4.16 -7.94 2.77
CA GLU A 21 -2.89 -8.63 2.92
C GLU A 21 -1.76 -7.60 2.81
N ILE A 22 -0.82 -7.64 3.78
CA ILE A 22 0.31 -6.71 3.85
C ILE A 22 1.60 -7.49 3.62
N ARG A 23 2.41 -7.06 2.65
CA ARG A 23 3.76 -7.60 2.41
C ARG A 23 4.79 -6.50 2.60
N PHE A 24 5.68 -6.68 3.57
CA PHE A 24 6.78 -5.73 3.81
C PHE A 24 7.89 -5.92 2.79
N ILE A 25 8.43 -4.80 2.30
CA ILE A 25 9.59 -4.79 1.42
C ILE A 25 10.81 -4.41 2.26
N LYS A 26 11.87 -5.21 2.21
CA LYS A 26 13.14 -4.90 2.88
C LYS A 26 13.81 -3.72 2.20
N GLY A 27 14.24 -2.72 2.99
CA GLY A 27 14.87 -1.50 2.49
C GLY A 27 13.86 -0.38 2.26
N ARG A 28 14.28 0.66 1.51
CA ARG A 28 13.45 1.83 1.19
C ARG A 28 13.54 2.13 -0.29
N LEU A 29 12.40 2.42 -0.91
CA LEU A 29 12.32 2.78 -2.32
C LEU A 29 13.06 4.10 -2.60
N LYS A 30 13.66 4.20 -3.79
CA LYS A 30 14.16 5.44 -4.37
C LYS A 30 13.24 5.83 -5.50
N PHE A 31 12.81 7.08 -5.53
CA PHE A 31 12.02 7.61 -6.64
C PHE A 31 12.97 8.22 -7.66
N LEU A 32 12.65 8.01 -8.94
CA LEU A 32 13.34 8.66 -10.04
C LEU A 32 12.63 9.98 -10.34
N ASP A 33 13.40 11.01 -10.69
CA ASP A 33 12.84 12.22 -11.28
C ASP A 33 12.50 12.01 -12.77
N GLU A 34 12.00 13.05 -13.43
CA GLU A 34 11.62 13.00 -14.85
C GLU A 34 12.82 12.72 -15.78
N ALA A 35 14.04 13.02 -15.34
CA ALA A 35 15.28 12.74 -16.06
C ALA A 35 15.86 11.35 -15.75
N GLY A 36 15.16 10.53 -14.95
CA GLY A 36 15.58 9.18 -14.56
C GLY A 36 16.65 9.14 -13.45
N LYS A 37 16.94 10.27 -12.79
CA LYS A 37 17.93 10.32 -11.71
C LYS A 37 17.32 9.90 -10.38
N ALA A 38 18.00 9.01 -9.68
CA ALA A 38 17.55 8.52 -8.38
C ALA A 38 17.74 9.55 -7.27
N SER A 39 16.67 9.79 -6.50
CA SER A 39 16.69 10.58 -5.27
C SER A 39 17.21 9.77 -4.07
N MET A 40 17.32 10.44 -2.92
CA MET A 40 17.56 9.76 -1.65
C MET A 40 16.45 8.74 -1.36
N PRO A 41 16.76 7.63 -0.65
CA PRO A 41 15.74 6.68 -0.25
C PRO A 41 14.60 7.36 0.51
N ALA A 42 13.37 6.91 0.28
CA ALA A 42 12.19 7.47 0.92
C ALA A 42 12.36 7.54 2.45
N PRO A 43 11.85 8.59 3.11
CA PRO A 43 11.97 8.72 4.56
C PRO A 43 11.04 7.75 5.33
N PHE A 44 10.18 7.01 4.64
CA PHE A 44 9.22 6.06 5.18
C PHE A 44 9.55 4.61 4.72
N PRO A 45 9.06 3.59 5.44
CA PRO A 45 9.22 2.19 5.04
C PRO A 45 8.46 1.87 3.74
N SER A 46 8.53 0.62 3.28
CA SER A 46 7.86 0.19 2.05
C SER A 46 7.05 -1.08 2.29
N MET A 47 5.81 -1.10 1.81
CA MET A 47 4.92 -2.25 1.88
C MET A 47 4.00 -2.29 0.65
N VAL A 48 3.57 -3.50 0.29
CA VAL A 48 2.50 -3.74 -0.70
C VAL A 48 1.23 -4.11 0.06
N VAL A 49 0.14 -3.43 -0.26
CA VAL A 49 -1.19 -3.70 0.28
C VAL A 49 -2.03 -4.32 -0.82
N ILE A 50 -2.54 -5.52 -0.59
CA ILE A 50 -3.31 -6.30 -1.57
C ILE A 50 -4.72 -6.49 -1.03
N TYR A 51 -5.69 -5.88 -1.72
CA TYR A 51 -7.11 -6.11 -1.49
C TYR A 51 -7.56 -7.29 -2.35
N ARG A 52 -7.94 -8.40 -1.71
CA ARG A 52 -8.48 -9.56 -2.40
C ARG A 52 -9.99 -9.44 -2.44
N MET A 53 -10.56 -9.41 -3.63
CA MET A 53 -11.99 -9.55 -3.81
C MET A 53 -12.37 -11.00 -3.52
N ARG A 54 -13.31 -11.23 -2.60
CA ARG A 54 -13.88 -12.56 -2.44
C ARG A 54 -14.97 -12.73 -3.49
N ILE A 55 -14.87 -13.80 -4.28
CA ILE A 55 -15.82 -14.12 -5.35
C ILE A 55 -17.27 -14.18 -4.81
N ASN A 56 -17.46 -14.55 -3.54
CA ASN A 56 -18.78 -14.63 -2.90
C ASN A 56 -19.42 -13.26 -2.61
N ASP A 57 -18.68 -12.15 -2.62
CA ASP A 57 -19.23 -10.82 -2.34
C ASP A 57 -19.91 -10.21 -3.59
N GLU A 58 -19.58 -10.67 -4.80
CA GLU A 58 -20.27 -10.24 -6.04
C GLU A 58 -21.74 -10.67 -6.08
N GLU A 59 -22.08 -11.86 -5.56
CA GLU A 59 -23.48 -12.30 -5.49
C GLU A 59 -24.33 -11.47 -4.53
N LYS A 60 -23.70 -10.82 -3.53
CA LYS A 60 -24.37 -9.87 -2.63
C LYS A 60 -24.51 -8.47 -3.19
N LEU A 61 -23.67 -8.08 -4.16
CA LEU A 61 -23.74 -6.76 -4.79
C LEU A 61 -24.72 -6.75 -5.99
N ARG A 62 -25.01 -7.93 -6.57
CA ARG A 62 -25.96 -8.11 -7.68
C ARG A 62 -27.40 -8.45 -7.24
N LYS A 63 -27.68 -8.52 -5.94
CA LYS A 63 -29.02 -8.66 -5.35
C LYS A 63 -29.39 -7.38 -4.61
#